data_AF-A0A1P8F8T4-F1
#
_entry.id   AF-A0A1P8F8T4-F1
#
_cell.length_a   1.000
_cell.length_b   1.000
_cell.length_c   1.000
_cell.angle_alpha   90.00
_cell.angle_beta   90.00
_cell.angle_gamma   90.00
#
_symmetry.space_group_name_H-M   'P 1'
#
loop_
_entity.id
_entity.type
_entity.pdbx_description
1 polymer ?
#
loop_
_entity_poly.entity_id
_entity_poly.type
_entity_poly.pdbx_seq_one_letter_code
_entity_poly.pdbx_strand_id
1 'polypeptide(L)' 'MKMLIGGIIGIAGAILLASIVVDAAYLGSIIDSIVTKFILSLVGLAMIQIGYTLFKSGMPANKR' A
#
# COMPACT_ATOMS: atom_id res chain seq x y z
N MET A 1 -10.08 -10.65 13.70
CA MET A 1 -10.31 -9.21 13.48
C MET A 1 -9.06 -8.47 12.98
N LYS A 2 -7.90 -8.57 13.66
CA LYS A 2 -6.63 -7.96 13.22
C LYS A 2 -6.14 -8.42 11.83
N MET A 3 -6.31 -9.70 11.48
CA MET A 3 -6.03 -10.21 10.13
C MET A 3 -6.88 -9.54 9.05
N LEU A 4 -8.19 -9.43 9.26
CA LEU A 4 -9.11 -8.80 8.31
C LEU A 4 -8.71 -7.33 8.08
N ILE A 5 -8.46 -6.60 9.17
CA ILE A 5 -8.05 -5.19 9.13
C ILE A 5 -6.70 -5.04 8.41
N GLY A 6 -5.71 -5.89 8.74
CA GLY A 6 -4.40 -5.88 8.08
C GLY A 6 -4.50 -6.17 6.57
N GLY A 7 -5.35 -7.12 6.19
CA GLY A 7 -5.63 -7.43 4.79
C GLY A 7 -6.24 -6.25 4.04
N ILE A 8 -7.27 -5.59 4.60
CA ILE A 8 -7.93 -4.42 4.00
C ILE A 8 -6.92 -3.27 3.81
N ILE A 9 -6.13 -2.95 4.84
CA ILE A 9 -5.14 -1.88 4.79
C ILE A 9 -4.06 -2.18 3.74
N GLY A 10 -3.59 -3.43 3.67
CA GLY A 10 -2.60 -3.85 2.69
C GLY A 10 -3.12 -3.75 1.25
N ILE A 11 -4.36 -4.18 1.00
CA ILE A 11 -4.99 -4.08 -0.33
C ILE A 11 -5.19 -2.61 -0.72
N ALA A 12 -5.63 -1.76 0.20
CA ALA A 12 -5.79 -0.33 -0.06
C ALA A 12 -4.45 0.34 -0.45
N GLY A 13 -3.36 0.00 0.25
CA GLY A 13 -2.01 0.46 -0.10
C GLY A 13 -1.56 0.01 -1.49
N ALA A 14 -1.83 -1.24 -1.86
CA ALA A 14 -1.51 -1.77 -3.19
C ALA A 14 -2.30 -1.08 -4.32
N ILE A 15 -3.59 -0.81 -4.09
CA ILE A 15 -4.44 -0.07 -5.06
C ILE A 15 -3.91 1.35 -5.24
N LEU A 16 -3.50 2.03 -4.17
CA LEU A 16 -2.90 3.36 -4.26
C LEU A 16 -1.62 3.35 -5.10
N LEU A 17 -0.72 2.39 -4.89
CA LEU A 17 0.49 2.25 -5.71
C LEU A 17 0.17 1.97 -7.18
N ALA A 18 -0.78 1.07 -7.45
CA ALA A 18 -1.20 0.75 -8.81
C ALA A 18 -1.80 1.97 -9.52
N SER A 19 -2.59 2.77 -8.82
CA SER A 19 -3.18 4.01 -9.33
C SER A 19 -2.11 5.02 -9.76
N ILE A 20 -1.05 5.20 -8.95
CA ILE A 20 0.07 6.09 -9.30
C ILE A 20 0.78 5.62 -10.57
N VAL A 21 0.97 4.31 -10.74
CA VAL A 21 1.64 3.74 -11.92
C VAL A 21 0.78 3.93 -13.18
N VAL A 22 -0.53 3.67 -13.09
CA VAL A 22 -1.46 3.87 -14.21
C VAL A 22 -1.52 5.35 -14.60
N ASP A 23 -1.60 6.25 -13.62
CA ASP A 23 -1.62 7.70 -13.84
C ASP A 23 -0.31 8.21 -14.46
N ALA A 24 0.84 7.68 -14.04
CA ALA A 24 2.13 7.98 -14.65
C ALA A 24 2.26 7.45 -16.09
N ALA A 25 1.70 6.27 -16.38
CA ALA A 25 1.72 5.68 -17.71
C ALA A 25 0.80 6.42 -18.71
N TYR A 26 -0.32 6.98 -18.22
CA TYR A 26 -1.27 7.73 -19.04
C TYR A 26 -0.87 9.19 -19.26
N LEU A 27 -0.18 9.82 -18.30
CA LEU A 27 0.21 11.22 -18.35
C LEU A 27 1.73 11.37 -18.49
N GLY A 28 2.25 11.14 -19.70
CA GLY A 28 3.65 11.40 -20.05
C GLY A 28 4.10 12.87 -20.00
N SER A 29 3.41 13.76 -19.25
CA SER A 29 3.59 15.22 -19.36
C SER A 29 3.70 16.00 -18.04
N ILE A 30 3.60 15.40 -16.85
CA ILE A 30 3.42 16.21 -15.62
C ILE A 30 4.58 16.06 -14.64
N ILE A 31 5.64 16.84 -14.91
CA ILE A 31 6.80 17.02 -14.01
C ILE A 31 6.39 17.70 -12.68
N ASP A 32 5.25 18.41 -12.65
CA ASP A 32 4.78 19.17 -11.48
C ASP A 32 4.27 18.30 -10.31
N SER A 33 4.06 17.00 -10.53
CA SER A 33 3.48 16.10 -9.54
C SER A 33 4.45 15.06 -8.98
N ILE A 34 5.75 15.13 -9.32
CA ILE A 34 6.74 14.11 -8.90
C ILE A 34 6.82 14.00 -7.38
N VAL A 35 6.84 15.14 -6.66
CA VAL A 35 6.91 15.16 -5.19
C VAL A 35 5.65 14.54 -4.59
N THR A 36 4.46 14.90 -5.10
CA THR A 36 3.19 14.36 -4.62
C THR A 36 3.08 12.86 -4.90
N LYS A 37 3.46 12.41 -6.10
CA LYS A 37 3.52 10.99 -6.47
C LYS A 37 4.51 10.22 -5.60
N PHE A 38 5.65 10.83 -5.26
CA PHE A 38 6.63 10.25 -4.34
C PHE A 38 6.07 10.10 -2.92
N ILE A 39 5.41 11.13 -2.38
CA ILE A 39 4.75 11.07 -1.07
C ILE A 39 3.65 10.01 -1.05
N LEU A 40 2.79 9.97 -2.08
CA LEU A 40 1.74 8.96 -2.23
C LEU A 40 2.32 7.54 -2.33
N SER A 41 3.46 7.37 -3.00
CA SER A 41 4.17 6.10 -3.08
C SER A 41 4.68 5.64 -1.71
N LEU A 42 5.28 6.56 -0.94
CA LEU A 42 5.71 6.27 0.44
C LEU A 42 4.53 5.89 1.34
N VAL A 43 3.40 6.59 1.21
CA VAL A 43 2.17 6.28 1.95
C VAL A 43 1.64 4.90 1.57
N GLY A 44 1.54 4.59 0.28
CA GLY A 44 1.10 3.27 -0.20
C GLY A 44 1.99 2.15 0.33
N LEU A 45 3.31 2.34 0.31
CA LEU A 45 4.27 1.38 0.85
C LEU A 45 4.13 1.21 2.37
N ALA A 46 3.97 2.31 3.12
CA ALA A 46 3.74 2.27 4.56
C ALA A 46 2.44 1.52 4.91
N MET A 47 1.36 1.74 4.15
CA MET A 47 0.10 1.03 4.32
C MET A 47 0.25 -0.47 4.08
N ILE A 48 1.00 -0.88 3.05
CA ILE A 48 1.30 -2.30 2.81
C ILE A 48 2.06 -2.90 3.99
N GLN A 49 3.09 -2.22 4.49
CA GLN A 49 3.90 -2.67 5.62
C GLN A 49 3.06 -2.81 6.91
N ILE A 50 2.21 -1.82 7.21
CA ILE A 50 1.31 -1.83 8.36
C ILE A 50 0.28 -2.97 8.22
N GLY A 51 -0.33 -3.08 7.04
CA GLY A 51 -1.29 -4.14 6.72
C GLY A 51 -0.70 -5.53 6.91
N TYR A 52 0.50 -5.76 6.36
CA TYR A 52 1.23 -7.03 6.49
C TYR A 52 1.58 -7.34 7.95
N THR A 53 2.04 -6.35 8.71
CA THR A 53 2.40 -6.52 10.12
C THR A 53 1.18 -6.89 10.97
N LEU A 54 0.06 -6.19 10.76
CA LEU A 54 -1.22 -6.48 11.43
C LEU A 54 -1.78 -7.84 11.03
N PHE A 55 -1.64 -8.20 9.76
CA PHE A 55 -2.05 -9.50 9.23
C PHE A 55 -1.27 -10.63 9.91
N LYS A 56 0.07 -10.55 9.90
CA LYS A 56 0.95 -11.53 10.53
C LYS A 56 0.78 -11.59 12.04
N SER A 57 0.61 -10.45 12.71
CA SER A 57 0.33 -10.39 14.15
C SER A 57 -0.99 -11.05 14.54
N GLY A 58 -1.96 -11.10 13.62
CA GLY A 58 -3.23 -11.77 13.85
C GLY A 58 -3.23 -13.26 13.49
N MET A 59 -2.18 -13.79 12.87
CA MET A 59 -2.08 -15.23 12.59
C MET A 59 -1.86 -16.01 13.89
N PRO A 60 -2.63 -17.09 14.14
CA PRO A 60 -2.37 -17.96 15.27
C PRO A 60 -0.96 -18.55 15.11
N ALA A 61 -0.14 -18.46 16.16
CA ALA A 61 1.18 -19.06 16.19
C ALA A 61 1.02 -20.56 15.95
N ASN A 62 1.52 -21.04 14.80
CA ASN A 62 1.60 -22.45 14.51
C ASN A 62 2.62 -23.06 15.49
N LYS A 63 2.13 -23.50 16.66
CA LYS A 63 2.88 -24.34 17.59
C LYS A 63 3.02 -25.71 16.93
N ARG A 64 4.07 -25.87 16.13
CA ARG A 64 4.66 -27.18 15.85
C ARG A 64 5.55 -27.57 17.02
#